data_AF-A0A662D4C5-F1
#
_entry.id   AF-A0A662D4C5-F1
#
_cell.length_a   1.000
_cell.length_b   1.000
_cell.length_c   1.000
_cell.angle_alpha   90.00
_cell.angle_beta   90.00
_cell.angle_gamma   90.00
#
_symmetry.space_group_name_H-M   'P 1'
#
loop_
_entity.id
_entity.type
_entity.pdbx_description
1 polymer ?
#
loop_
_entity_poly.entity_id
_entity_poly.type
_entity_poly.pdbx_seq_one_letter_code
_entity_poly.pdbx_strand_id
1 'polypeptide(L)'
;MFFYEGKRRMRGYRFISIKEKILIVSQVIAGEKVKLVADKHRVSRPSVYSWTQRALGALEEALKPDKRGHELKRTKLKIKKQNEEIDRLKNIIKKKEEQIKELRGKMDFQKKDIFRPLKCPHCGFEKIYRNGTYKIGIEKLLDELKKRKVEEITVQQFICSYCKRTVRPKKNGKIILLYESYRGNGEDELRR
;
A
#
# COMPACT_ATOMS: atom_id res chain seq x y z
N MET A 1 70.57 9.29 -54.64
CA MET A 1 69.73 10.21 -53.84
C MET A 1 68.75 10.86 -54.80
N PHE A 2 67.55 10.30 -54.97
CA PHE A 2 66.54 10.87 -55.88
C PHE A 2 65.44 11.51 -55.05
N PHE A 3 65.48 12.84 -54.98
CA PHE A 3 64.39 13.66 -54.46
C PHE A 3 63.22 13.59 -55.43
N TYR A 4 62.14 12.88 -55.07
CA TYR A 4 60.86 13.05 -55.73
C TYR A 4 60.10 14.18 -55.04
N GLU A 5 60.10 15.34 -55.69
CA GLU A 5 59.22 16.46 -55.37
C GLU A 5 57.76 16.05 -55.58
N GLY A 6 57.10 15.66 -54.49
CA GLY A 6 55.68 15.42 -54.47
C GLY A 6 54.91 16.71 -54.69
N LYS A 7 54.58 17.03 -55.94
CA LYS A 7 53.59 18.05 -56.33
C LYS A 7 52.28 17.80 -55.57
N ARG A 8 52.05 18.51 -54.46
CA ARG A 8 50.74 18.62 -53.81
C ARG A 8 49.80 19.34 -54.77
N ARG A 9 49.05 18.58 -55.57
CA ARG A 9 47.88 19.11 -56.29
C ARG A 9 46.89 19.63 -55.25
N MET A 10 46.74 20.95 -55.14
CA MET A 10 45.58 21.54 -54.46
C MET A 10 44.33 21.09 -55.23
N ARG A 11 43.62 20.10 -54.70
CA ARG A 11 42.32 19.69 -55.23
C ARG A 11 41.34 20.81 -54.89
N GLY A 12 40.76 21.43 -55.92
CA GLY A 12 39.67 22.39 -55.76
C GLY A 12 38.59 21.81 -54.87
N TYR A 13 38.14 22.61 -53.90
CA TYR A 13 37.14 22.19 -52.92
C TYR A 13 35.79 22.09 -53.63
N ARG A 14 35.34 20.86 -53.94
CA ARG A 14 34.00 20.62 -54.50
C ARG A 14 32.97 21.00 -53.44
N PHE A 15 32.04 21.88 -53.80
CA PHE A 15 30.89 22.16 -52.96
C PHE A 15 30.02 20.90 -52.87
N ILE A 16 29.73 20.45 -51.64
CA ILE A 16 28.92 19.26 -51.36
C ILE A 16 27.66 19.74 -50.65
N SER A 17 26.51 19.48 -51.26
CA SER A 17 25.21 19.87 -50.71
C SER A 17 24.91 19.14 -49.40
N ILE A 18 24.04 19.70 -48.56
CA ILE A 18 23.63 19.06 -47.30
C ILE A 18 23.00 17.70 -47.56
N LYS A 19 22.16 17.58 -48.61
CA LYS A 19 21.53 16.31 -49.02
C LYS A 19 22.58 15.23 -49.35
N GLU A 20 23.63 15.61 -50.08
CA GLU A 20 24.72 14.70 -50.45
C GLU A 20 25.52 14.28 -49.20
N LYS A 21 25.77 15.19 -48.24
CA LYS A 21 26.39 14.83 -46.95
C LYS A 21 25.55 13.84 -46.16
N ILE A 22 24.23 14.05 -46.10
CA ILE A 22 23.31 13.13 -45.40
C ILE A 22 23.40 11.75 -46.04
N LEU A 23 23.34 11.65 -47.37
CA LEU A 23 23.43 10.36 -48.07
C LEU A 23 24.75 9.64 -47.79
N ILE A 24 25.88 10.36 -47.88
CA ILE A 24 27.22 9.83 -47.56
C ILE A 24 27.26 9.27 -46.14
N VAL A 25 26.77 10.03 -45.16
CA VAL A 25 26.76 9.62 -43.76
C VAL A 25 25.87 8.41 -43.54
N SER A 26 24.67 8.37 -44.13
CA SER A 26 23.75 7.24 -44.04
C SER A 26 24.37 5.94 -44.56
N GLN A 27 25.10 5.99 -45.69
CA GLN A 27 25.81 4.83 -46.23
C GLN A 27 26.86 4.29 -45.25
N VAL A 28 27.62 5.18 -44.61
CA VAL A 28 28.64 4.78 -43.62
C VAL A 28 28.00 4.21 -42.36
N ILE A 29 26.90 4.81 -41.87
CA ILE A 29 26.13 4.30 -40.72
C ILE A 29 25.56 2.90 -41.03
N ALA A 30 25.13 2.66 -42.27
CA ALA A 30 24.67 1.35 -42.73
C ALA A 30 25.80 0.29 -42.85
N GLY A 31 27.06 0.66 -42.60
CA GLY A 31 28.21 -0.25 -42.55
C GLY A 31 29.11 -0.24 -43.78
N GLU A 32 28.90 0.65 -44.75
CA GLU A 32 29.80 0.75 -45.91
C GLU A 32 31.21 1.24 -45.51
N LYS A 33 32.26 0.70 -46.14
CA LYS A 33 33.65 1.09 -45.87
C LYS A 33 33.89 2.55 -46.26
N VAL A 34 34.30 3.37 -45.29
CA VAL A 34 34.57 4.82 -45.46
C VAL A 34 35.47 5.14 -46.67
N LYS A 35 36.48 4.30 -46.95
CA LYS A 35 37.36 4.49 -48.13
C LYS A 35 36.56 4.45 -49.44
N LEU A 36 35.71 3.44 -49.62
CA LEU A 36 34.91 3.26 -50.83
C LEU A 36 33.89 4.39 -51.00
N VAL A 37 33.24 4.80 -49.91
CA VAL A 37 32.26 5.90 -49.91
C VAL A 37 32.96 7.23 -50.25
N ALA A 38 34.11 7.52 -49.63
CA ALA A 38 34.89 8.72 -49.89
C ALA A 38 35.36 8.80 -51.35
N ASP A 39 35.86 7.70 -51.90
CA ASP A 39 36.31 7.63 -53.29
C ASP A 39 35.14 7.78 -54.28
N LYS A 40 34.01 7.10 -54.02
CA LYS A 40 32.77 7.20 -54.84
C LYS A 40 32.24 8.63 -54.93
N HIS A 41 32.20 9.33 -53.80
CA HIS A 41 31.66 10.70 -53.74
C HIS A 41 32.74 11.78 -53.94
N ARG A 42 34.00 11.39 -54.19
CA ARG A 42 35.17 12.27 -54.34
C ARG A 42 35.35 13.22 -53.15
N VAL A 43 35.16 12.71 -51.95
CA VAL A 43 35.29 13.45 -50.68
C VAL A 43 36.51 12.97 -49.91
N SER A 44 37.09 13.82 -49.08
CA SER A 44 38.18 13.39 -48.20
C SER A 44 37.66 12.44 -47.12
N ARG A 45 38.40 11.36 -46.86
CA ARG A 45 38.08 10.41 -45.77
C ARG A 45 37.93 11.12 -44.41
N PRO A 46 38.80 12.08 -44.02
CA PRO A 46 38.63 12.83 -42.77
C PRO A 46 37.30 13.58 -42.68
N SER A 47 36.81 14.18 -43.78
CA SER A 47 35.51 14.85 -43.80
C SER A 47 34.37 13.87 -43.54
N VAL A 48 34.41 12.68 -44.16
CA VAL A 48 33.40 11.64 -43.95
C VAL A 48 33.40 11.20 -42.48
N TYR A 49 34.57 10.92 -41.90
CA TYR A 49 34.67 10.60 -40.46
C TYR A 49 34.07 11.69 -39.57
N SER A 50 34.43 12.96 -39.82
CA SER A 50 33.91 14.08 -39.03
C SER A 50 32.40 14.22 -39.11
N TRP A 51 31.82 14.06 -40.31
CA TRP A 51 30.36 14.15 -40.49
C TRP A 51 29.64 12.97 -39.84
N THR A 52 30.15 11.76 -40.00
CA THR A 52 29.57 10.56 -39.37
C THR A 52 29.60 10.66 -37.85
N GLN A 53 30.71 11.10 -37.25
CA GLN A 53 30.80 11.28 -35.79
C GLN A 53 29.81 12.31 -35.27
N ARG A 54 29.66 13.45 -35.96
CA ARG A 54 28.65 14.47 -35.60
C ARG A 54 27.23 13.93 -35.71
N ALA A 55 26.93 13.17 -36.75
CA ALA A 55 25.61 12.59 -36.95
C ALA A 55 25.28 11.53 -35.90
N LEU A 56 26.23 10.65 -35.56
CA LEU A 56 26.07 9.65 -34.50
C LEU A 56 25.81 10.32 -33.15
N GLY A 57 26.60 11.32 -32.77
CA GLY A 57 26.36 12.06 -31.52
C GLY A 57 25.00 12.76 -31.49
N ALA A 58 24.55 13.33 -32.60
CA ALA A 58 23.23 13.93 -32.70
C ALA A 58 22.10 12.89 -32.61
N LEU A 59 22.28 11.72 -33.23
CA LEU A 59 21.32 10.61 -33.18
C LEU A 59 21.24 10.01 -31.78
N GLU A 60 22.37 9.76 -31.12
CA GLU A 60 22.40 9.30 -29.73
C GLU A 60 21.66 10.27 -28.81
N GLU A 61 21.91 11.57 -28.93
CA GLU A 61 21.23 12.60 -28.14
C GLU A 61 19.74 12.74 -28.48
N ALA A 62 19.35 12.54 -29.74
CA ALA A 62 17.95 12.59 -30.16
C ALA A 62 17.16 11.36 -29.70
N LEU A 63 17.79 10.19 -29.64
CA LEU A 63 17.18 8.90 -29.32
C LEU A 63 17.30 8.52 -27.83
N LYS A 64 17.97 9.33 -27.00
CA LYS A 64 17.97 9.16 -25.54
C LYS A 64 16.53 9.11 -25.01
N PRO A 65 16.20 8.12 -24.16
CA PRO A 65 14.84 7.89 -23.65
C PRO A 65 14.31 9.02 -22.75
N ASP A 66 15.17 9.95 -22.30
CA ASP A 66 14.78 11.07 -21.44
C ASP A 66 13.94 12.14 -22.14
N LYS A 67 14.02 12.22 -23.48
CA LYS A 67 13.08 13.05 -24.24
C LYS A 67 11.79 12.27 -24.34
N ARG A 68 10.97 12.37 -23.28
CA ARG A 68 9.55 11.98 -23.29
C ARG A 68 8.99 12.32 -24.66
N GLY A 69 8.71 11.29 -25.46
CA GLY A 69 7.98 11.47 -26.70
C GLY A 69 6.68 12.23 -26.41
N HIS A 70 6.03 12.74 -27.43
CA HIS A 70 4.77 13.47 -27.26
C HIS A 70 3.76 12.62 -26.47
N GLU A 71 3.67 12.84 -25.15
CA GLU A 71 2.72 12.14 -24.28
C GLU A 71 1.32 12.47 -24.80
N LEU A 72 0.64 11.47 -25.36
CA LEU A 72 -0.73 11.62 -25.81
C LEU A 72 -1.56 12.08 -24.60
N LYS A 73 -2.09 13.30 -24.62
CA LYS A 73 -2.87 13.92 -23.53
C LYS A 73 -3.95 12.99 -22.95
N ARG A 74 -4.45 12.05 -23.76
CA ARG A 74 -5.42 11.00 -23.39
C ARG A 74 -4.88 10.05 -22.30
N THR A 75 -3.61 9.67 -22.34
CA THR A 75 -3.00 8.74 -21.38
C THR A 75 -2.85 9.38 -20.00
N LYS A 76 -2.43 10.65 -19.95
CA LYS A 76 -2.31 11.42 -18.70
C LYS A 76 -3.65 11.59 -17.97
N LEU A 77 -4.73 11.85 -18.72
CA LEU A 77 -6.07 11.96 -18.14
C LEU A 77 -6.60 10.62 -17.62
N LYS A 78 -6.31 9.51 -18.31
CA LYS A 78 -6.67 8.16 -17.83
C LYS A 78 -5.93 7.81 -16.54
N ILE A 79 -4.62 8.06 -16.48
CA ILE A 79 -3.80 7.83 -15.28
C ILE A 79 -4.31 8.65 -14.10
N LYS A 80 -4.66 9.92 -14.33
CA LYS A 80 -5.20 10.79 -13.27
C LYS A 80 -6.51 10.24 -12.69
N LYS A 81 -7.45 9.84 -13.56
CA LYS A 81 -8.73 9.24 -13.12
C LYS A 81 -8.52 7.93 -12.35
N GLN A 82 -7.62 7.08 -12.82
CA GLN A 82 -7.29 5.82 -12.13
C GLN A 82 -6.70 6.06 -10.74
N ASN A 83 -5.83 7.07 -10.59
CA ASN A 83 -5.25 7.41 -9.29
C ASN A 83 -6.31 7.95 -8.31
N GLU A 84 -7.23 8.81 -8.78
CA GLU A 84 -8.34 9.31 -7.96
C GLU A 84 -9.24 8.16 -7.47
N GLU A 85 -9.46 7.14 -8.29
CA GLU A 85 -10.26 5.96 -7.94
C GLU A 85 -9.54 5.06 -6.93
N ILE A 86 -8.22 4.87 -7.10
CA ILE A 86 -7.38 4.14 -6.13
C ILE A 86 -7.42 4.81 -4.75
N ASP A 87 -7.33 6.14 -4.69
CA ASP A 87 -7.36 6.86 -3.41
C ASP A 87 -8.73 6.78 -2.73
N ARG A 88 -9.82 6.81 -3.50
CA ARG A 88 -11.17 6.55 -2.96
C ARG A 88 -11.27 5.14 -2.37
N LEU A 89 -10.79 4.13 -3.08
CA LEU A 89 -10.83 2.74 -2.61
C LEU A 89 -9.99 2.53 -1.35
N LYS A 90 -8.79 3.13 -1.28
CA LYS A 90 -7.93 3.09 -0.07
C LYS A 90 -8.66 3.66 1.15
N ASN A 91 -9.34 4.79 1.00
CA ASN A 91 -10.11 5.40 2.08
C ASN A 91 -11.28 4.52 2.56
N ILE A 92 -11.96 3.84 1.63
CA ILE A 92 -13.05 2.91 1.96
C ILE A 92 -12.50 1.71 2.73
N ILE A 93 -11.41 1.11 2.27
CA ILE A 93 -10.76 -0.04 2.93
C ILE A 93 -10.37 0.33 4.36
N LYS A 94 -9.70 1.48 4.55
CA LYS A 94 -9.30 1.95 5.89
C LYS A 94 -10.49 2.08 6.85
N LYS A 95 -11.59 2.69 6.40
CA LYS A 95 -12.82 2.81 7.21
C LYS A 95 -13.42 1.43 7.55
N LYS A 96 -13.42 0.49 6.61
CA LYS A 96 -13.94 -0.86 6.83
C LYS A 96 -13.07 -1.67 7.80
N GLU A 97 -11.75 -1.51 7.74
CA GLU A 97 -10.82 -2.13 8.70
C GLU A 97 -11.04 -1.61 10.13
N GLU A 98 -11.24 -0.30 10.30
CA GLU A 98 -11.57 0.31 11.60
C GLU A 98 -12.89 -0.25 12.17
N GLN A 99 -13.94 -0.36 11.33
CA GLN A 99 -15.22 -0.97 11.71
C GLN A 99 -15.05 -2.43 12.15
N ILE A 100 -14.27 -3.22 11.42
CA ILE A 100 -14.01 -4.63 11.76
C ILE A 100 -13.26 -4.72 13.10
N LYS A 101 -12.27 -3.85 13.34
CA LYS A 101 -11.52 -3.82 14.60
C LYS A 101 -12.43 -3.52 15.79
N GLU A 102 -13.33 -2.56 15.65
CA GLU A 102 -14.30 -2.22 16.69
C GLU A 102 -15.27 -3.37 16.98
N LEU A 103 -15.81 -4.00 15.94
CA LEU A 103 -16.71 -5.15 16.07
C LEU A 103 -16.02 -6.37 16.68
N ARG A 104 -14.77 -6.66 16.29
CA ARG A 104 -13.96 -7.72 16.91
C ARG A 104 -13.74 -7.45 18.39
N GLY A 105 -13.41 -6.21 18.76
CA GLY A 105 -13.31 -5.81 20.16
C GLY A 105 -14.59 -6.12 20.94
N LYS A 106 -15.76 -5.74 20.41
CA LYS A 106 -17.07 -6.03 21.02
C LYS A 106 -17.33 -7.53 21.16
N MET A 107 -16.97 -8.35 20.17
CA MET A 107 -17.11 -9.80 20.22
C MET A 107 -16.20 -10.47 21.26
N ASP A 108 -14.94 -10.00 21.40
CA ASP A 108 -13.98 -10.55 22.35
C ASP A 108 -14.40 -10.29 23.81
N PHE A 109 -15.17 -9.23 24.08
CA PHE A 109 -15.79 -9.01 25.39
C PHE A 109 -16.96 -9.95 25.67
N GLN A 110 -17.76 -10.30 24.65
CA GLN A 110 -18.89 -11.23 24.80
C GLN A 110 -18.45 -12.69 24.93
N LYS A 111 -17.30 -13.06 24.36
CA LYS A 111 -16.73 -14.42 24.41
C LYS A 111 -15.90 -14.72 25.65
N LYS A 112 -15.68 -13.77 26.57
CA LYS A 112 -15.10 -14.11 27.88
C LYS A 112 -16.14 -14.91 28.65
N ASP A 113 -16.01 -16.22 28.54
CA ASP A 113 -16.84 -17.23 29.19
C ASP A 113 -17.27 -16.79 30.58
N ILE A 114 -18.59 -16.70 30.77
CA ILE A 114 -19.22 -16.61 32.08
C ILE A 114 -18.72 -17.82 32.87
N PHE A 115 -17.76 -17.60 33.78
CA PHE A 115 -17.13 -18.67 34.54
C PHE A 115 -18.20 -19.39 35.38
N ARG A 116 -18.59 -20.59 34.93
CA ARG A 116 -19.47 -21.48 35.69
C ARG A 116 -18.60 -22.31 36.62
N PRO A 117 -18.83 -22.27 37.94
CA PRO A 117 -18.12 -23.16 38.86
C PRO A 117 -18.42 -24.62 38.52
N LEU A 118 -17.40 -25.49 38.51
CA LEU A 118 -17.56 -26.92 38.25
C LEU A 118 -18.24 -27.66 39.41
N LYS A 119 -18.03 -27.19 40.65
CA LYS A 119 -18.57 -27.77 41.88
C LYS A 119 -19.11 -26.70 42.82
N CYS A 120 -20.12 -27.04 43.61
CA CYS A 120 -20.63 -26.16 44.63
C CYS A 120 -19.58 -25.98 45.74
N PRO A 121 -19.17 -24.74 46.08
CA PRO A 121 -18.20 -24.50 47.15
C PRO A 121 -18.74 -24.84 48.54
N HIS A 122 -20.05 -25.04 48.70
CA HIS A 122 -20.66 -25.37 49.99
C HIS A 122 -20.81 -26.87 50.23
N CYS A 123 -21.03 -27.69 49.19
CA CYS A 123 -21.32 -29.11 49.34
C CYS A 123 -20.59 -30.02 48.35
N GLY A 124 -19.76 -29.47 47.45
CA GLY A 124 -19.00 -30.25 46.46
C GLY A 124 -19.80 -30.77 45.26
N PHE A 125 -21.13 -30.61 45.23
CA PHE A 125 -21.98 -31.15 44.16
C PHE A 125 -21.74 -30.49 42.79
N GLU A 126 -21.75 -31.28 41.73
CA GLU A 126 -21.34 -30.86 40.37
C GLU A 126 -22.44 -30.14 39.58
N LYS A 127 -23.72 -30.45 39.82
CA LYS A 127 -24.82 -29.81 39.08
C LYS A 127 -25.17 -28.45 39.68
N ILE A 128 -24.74 -27.40 38.98
CA ILE A 128 -24.98 -25.99 39.33
C ILE A 128 -25.76 -25.30 38.21
N TYR A 129 -26.94 -24.76 38.47
CA TYR A 129 -27.77 -24.07 37.46
C TYR A 129 -27.55 -22.56 37.48
N ARG A 130 -27.79 -21.90 36.35
CA ARG A 130 -27.87 -20.43 36.29
C ARG A 130 -29.14 -20.00 37.03
N ASN A 131 -29.02 -19.00 37.90
CA ASN A 131 -30.11 -18.51 38.75
C ASN A 131 -30.24 -16.98 38.65
N GLY A 132 -30.39 -16.48 37.42
CA GLY A 132 -30.52 -15.05 37.16
C GLY A 132 -29.24 -14.24 37.39
N THR A 133 -29.39 -12.93 37.35
CA THR A 133 -28.33 -11.93 37.57
C THR A 133 -28.75 -10.99 38.70
N TYR A 134 -27.78 -10.43 39.42
CA TYR A 134 -28.03 -9.37 40.41
C TYR A 134 -27.07 -8.21 40.19
N LYS A 135 -27.47 -7.01 40.61
CA LYS A 135 -26.66 -5.80 40.51
C LYS A 135 -25.91 -5.55 41.81
N ILE A 136 -24.66 -5.12 41.71
CA ILE A 136 -23.82 -4.70 42.84
C ILE A 136 -23.36 -3.27 42.61
N GLY A 137 -23.53 -2.41 43.62
CA GLY A 137 -22.93 -1.08 43.65
C GLY A 137 -21.42 -1.15 43.86
N ILE A 138 -20.66 -0.31 43.14
CA ILE A 138 -19.19 -0.39 43.06
C ILE A 138 -18.48 -0.10 44.40
N GLU A 139 -19.15 0.51 45.37
CA GLU A 139 -18.60 0.82 46.70
C GLU A 139 -17.94 -0.40 47.40
N LYS A 140 -18.37 -1.62 47.07
CA LYS A 140 -17.87 -2.88 47.68
C LYS A 140 -16.85 -3.65 46.82
N LEU A 141 -16.42 -3.13 45.67
CA LEU A 141 -15.54 -3.84 44.72
C LEU A 141 -14.28 -3.02 44.40
N LEU A 142 -13.15 -3.74 44.28
CA LEU A 142 -11.76 -3.26 44.15
C LEU A 142 -11.57 -1.95 43.36
N ASP A 143 -10.60 -1.13 43.80
CA ASP A 143 -10.25 0.20 43.27
C ASP A 143 -10.00 0.27 41.74
N GLU A 144 -9.72 -0.87 41.11
CA GLU A 144 -9.57 -1.00 39.65
C GLU A 144 -10.85 -0.58 38.87
N LEU A 145 -12.04 -0.72 39.47
CA LEU A 145 -13.33 -0.41 38.82
C LEU A 145 -13.75 1.05 38.99
N LYS A 146 -13.27 1.73 40.05
CA LYS A 146 -13.53 3.17 40.29
C LYS A 146 -13.01 4.05 39.15
N LYS A 147 -11.94 3.62 38.46
CA LYS A 147 -11.34 4.35 37.34
C LYS A 147 -12.25 4.49 36.11
N ARG A 148 -13.33 3.72 35.99
CA ARG A 148 -14.17 3.65 34.77
C ARG A 148 -15.56 4.30 34.88
N LYS A 149 -15.89 5.00 35.98
CA LYS A 149 -17.19 5.69 36.20
C LYS A 149 -18.41 4.81 35.90
N VAL A 150 -18.36 3.53 36.27
CA VAL A 150 -19.53 2.64 36.20
C VAL A 150 -20.22 2.73 37.57
N GLU A 151 -21.54 2.81 37.63
CA GLU A 151 -22.27 2.95 38.91
C GLU A 151 -22.73 1.59 39.46
N GLU A 152 -23.13 0.68 38.57
CA GLU A 152 -23.62 -0.66 38.91
C GLU A 152 -22.97 -1.75 38.03
N ILE A 153 -22.73 -2.93 38.59
CA ILE A 153 -22.22 -4.09 37.84
C ILE A 153 -23.15 -5.27 38.00
N THR A 154 -23.48 -5.94 36.91
CA THR A 154 -24.28 -7.17 36.92
C THR A 154 -23.42 -8.40 37.19
N VAL A 155 -23.92 -9.34 37.98
CA VAL A 155 -23.18 -10.54 38.35
C VAL A 155 -24.08 -11.74 38.14
N GLN A 156 -23.56 -12.77 37.44
CA GLN A 156 -24.27 -14.03 37.30
C GLN A 156 -24.37 -14.73 38.64
N GLN A 157 -25.61 -15.07 39.01
CA GLN A 157 -25.87 -15.92 40.15
C GLN A 157 -26.07 -17.36 39.68
N PHE A 158 -25.58 -18.30 40.47
CA PHE A 158 -25.79 -19.73 40.26
C PHE A 158 -26.46 -20.35 41.48
N ILE A 159 -27.13 -21.49 41.31
CA ILE A 159 -27.75 -22.27 42.40
C ILE A 159 -27.31 -23.73 42.33
N CYS A 160 -26.93 -24.30 43.47
CA CYS A 160 -26.62 -25.72 43.54
C CYS A 160 -27.91 -26.54 43.50
N SER A 161 -27.96 -27.58 42.65
CA SER A 161 -29.11 -28.48 42.56
C SER A 161 -29.37 -29.25 43.86
N TYR A 162 -28.31 -29.62 44.58
CA TYR A 162 -28.37 -30.44 45.79
C TYR A 162 -28.67 -29.61 47.05
N CYS A 163 -27.78 -28.69 47.44
CA CYS A 163 -27.96 -27.94 48.69
C CYS A 163 -28.81 -26.68 48.55
N LYS A 164 -29.29 -26.36 47.33
CA LYS A 164 -30.07 -25.15 46.98
C LYS A 164 -29.43 -23.81 47.34
N ARG A 165 -28.18 -23.80 47.84
CA ARG A 165 -27.46 -22.58 48.17
C ARG A 165 -27.03 -21.85 46.90
N THR A 166 -27.02 -20.52 47.01
CA THR A 166 -26.48 -19.63 45.98
C THR A 166 -24.97 -19.82 45.87
N VAL A 167 -24.49 -20.02 44.65
CA VAL A 167 -23.07 -20.11 44.32
C VAL A 167 -22.65 -18.84 43.58
N ARG A 168 -21.62 -18.16 44.10
CA ARG A 168 -21.03 -16.98 43.45
C ARG A 168 -19.76 -17.40 42.70
N PRO A 169 -19.60 -17.02 41.43
CA PRO A 169 -18.39 -17.35 40.68
C PRO A 169 -17.19 -16.59 41.25
N LYS A 170 -16.18 -17.32 41.73
CA LYS A 170 -14.91 -16.77 42.23
C LYS A 170 -13.75 -17.37 41.43
N LYS A 171 -12.78 -16.54 41.03
CA LYS A 171 -11.48 -16.97 40.49
C LYS A 171 -10.38 -16.37 41.35
N ASN A 172 -9.48 -17.19 41.88
CA ASN A 172 -8.40 -16.77 42.79
C ASN A 172 -8.89 -15.88 43.96
N GLY A 173 -10.02 -16.25 44.57
CA GLY A 173 -10.62 -15.49 45.69
C GLY A 173 -11.40 -14.23 45.31
N LYS A 174 -11.29 -13.73 44.07
CA LYS A 174 -12.02 -12.54 43.58
C LYS A 174 -13.34 -12.91 42.91
N ILE A 175 -14.39 -12.12 43.14
CA ILE A 175 -15.71 -12.27 42.49
C ILE A 175 -15.57 -11.94 41.00
N ILE A 176 -16.15 -12.78 40.15
CA ILE A 176 -16.14 -12.58 38.69
C ILE A 176 -17.39 -11.77 38.33
N LEU A 177 -17.16 -10.63 37.68
CA LEU A 177 -18.19 -9.70 37.27
C LEU A 177 -18.61 -9.97 35.84
N LEU A 178 -19.92 -9.85 35.56
CA LEU A 178 -20.41 -9.80 34.19
C LEU A 178 -20.64 -8.33 33.83
N TYR A 179 -19.93 -7.85 32.82
CA TYR A 179 -20.30 -6.57 32.24
C TYR A 179 -21.44 -6.82 31.26
N GLU A 180 -22.69 -6.67 31.72
CA GLU A 180 -23.74 -6.26 30.79
C GLU A 180 -23.43 -4.81 30.42
N SER A 181 -23.01 -4.59 29.18
CA SER A 181 -23.00 -3.25 28.61
C SER A 181 -24.42 -2.71 28.66
N TYR A 182 -24.66 -1.73 29.53
CA TYR A 182 -25.85 -0.88 29.48
C TYR A 182 -26.11 -0.49 28.03
N ARG A 183 -27.30 -0.88 27.51
CA ARG A 183 -27.90 -0.25 26.33
C ARG A 183 -28.22 1.19 26.71
N GLY A 184 -27.30 2.09 26.39
CA GLY A 184 -27.55 3.52 26.35
C GLY A 184 -27.26 4.00 24.95
N ASN A 185 -28.31 4.10 24.15
CA ASN A 185 -28.54 5.16 23.18
C ASN A 185 -30.02 5.06 22.81
N GLY A 186 -30.80 5.99 23.37
CA GLY A 186 -32.13 6.27 22.87
C GLY A 186 -32.01 6.79 21.46
N GLU A 187 -32.61 6.08 20.52
CA GLU A 187 -33.11 6.69 19.30
C GLU A 187 -34.58 7.01 19.57
N ASP A 188 -34.82 8.22 20.07
CA ASP A 188 -36.04 8.95 19.75
C ASP A 188 -35.99 9.26 18.25
N GLU A 189 -36.43 8.32 17.42
CA GLU A 189 -36.93 8.64 16.08
C GLU A 189 -38.45 8.47 16.09
N LEU A 190 -39.09 9.64 16.19
CA LEU A 190 -40.49 9.89 15.96
C LEU A 190 -41.02 9.10 14.76
N ARG A 191 -41.92 8.16 15.04
CA ARG A 191 -43.03 7.86 14.14
C ARG A 191 -44.07 8.97 14.26
N ARG A 192 -44.09 9.88 13.29
CA ARG A 192 -45.29 10.51 12.74
C ARG A 192 -45.11 10.68 11.25
#